data_AF-R7JF75-F1
#
_entry.id   AF-R7JF75-F1
#
_cell.length_a   1.000
_cell.length_b   1.000
_cell.length_c   1.000
_cell.angle_alpha   90.00
_cell.angle_beta   90.00
_cell.angle_gamma   90.00
#
_symmetry.space_group_name_H-M   'P 1'
#
loop_
_entity.id
_entity.type
_entity.pdbx_description
1 polymer ?
#
loop_
_entity_poly.entity_id
_entity_poly.type
_entity_poly.pdbx_seq_one_letter_code
_entity_poly.pdbx_strand_id
1 'polypeptide(L)' 'MRDLRATEDQNEAQTLFPKVCSMLDKLAKKHIIHKNKAGNLKSKLAKHVNSLAK' A
#
# COMPACT_ATOMS: atom_id res chain seq x y z
N MET A 1 -4.30 -3.71 6.14
CA MET A 1 -2.80 -3.73 6.07
C MET A 1 -2.24 -5.14 6.17
N ARG A 2 -2.89 -6.01 6.97
CA ARG A 2 -2.56 -7.44 7.03
C ARG A 2 -3.00 -8.17 5.75
N ASP A 3 -4.06 -7.69 5.11
CA ASP A 3 -4.70 -8.36 3.97
C ASP A 3 -3.90 -8.22 2.67
N LEU A 4 -3.37 -7.03 2.34
CA LEU A 4 -2.51 -6.80 1.16
C LEU A 4 -1.15 -7.51 1.22
N ARG A 5 -0.76 -8.04 2.39
CA ARG A 5 0.44 -8.88 2.55
C ARG A 5 0.12 -10.36 2.56
N ALA A 6 -1.16 -10.71 2.67
CA ALA A 6 -1.65 -12.09 2.74
C ALA A 6 -2.29 -12.54 1.41
N THR A 7 -2.68 -11.59 0.55
CA THR A 7 -3.18 -11.88 -0.80
C THR A 7 -2.02 -12.19 -1.75
N GLU A 8 -2.01 -13.40 -2.29
CA GLU A 8 -1.03 -13.90 -3.27
C GLU A 8 -1.44 -13.61 -4.73
N ASP A 9 -2.67 -13.13 -4.95
CA ASP A 9 -3.19 -12.84 -6.29
C ASP A 9 -2.75 -11.47 -6.82
N GLN A 10 -1.94 -11.51 -7.89
CA GLN A 10 -1.38 -10.34 -8.57
C GLN A 10 -2.45 -9.35 -9.05
N ASN A 11 -3.56 -9.85 -9.61
CA ASN A 11 -4.64 -9.03 -10.16
C ASN A 11 -5.40 -8.28 -9.06
N GLU A 12 -5.64 -8.94 -7.92
CA GLU A 12 -6.29 -8.32 -6.78
C GLU A 12 -5.38 -7.29 -6.12
N ALA A 13 -4.09 -7.60 -5.99
CA ALA A 13 -3.09 -6.69 -5.43
C ALA A 13 -3.00 -5.38 -6.24
N GLN A 14 -3.08 -5.44 -7.57
CA GLN A 14 -3.02 -4.25 -8.44
C GLN A 14 -4.24 -3.35 -8.31
N THR A 15 -5.43 -3.92 -8.11
CA THR A 15 -6.68 -3.15 -7.93
C THR A 15 -6.82 -2.58 -6.51
N LEU A 16 -6.30 -3.28 -5.50
CA LEU A 16 -6.32 -2.86 -4.10
C LEU A 16 -5.25 -1.82 -3.77
N PHE A 17 -4.12 -1.82 -4.49
CA PHE A 17 -3.02 -0.89 -4.29
C PHE A 17 -3.42 0.60 -4.32
N PRO A 18 -4.15 1.13 -5.34
CA PRO A 18 -4.55 2.54 -5.36
C PRO A 18 -5.53 2.91 -4.25
N LYS A 19 -6.38 1.97 -3.81
CA LYS A 19 -7.30 2.17 -2.68
C LYS A 19 -6.52 2.35 -1.37
N VAL A 20 -5.54 1.50 -1.11
CA VAL A 20 -4.72 1.57 0.12
C VAL A 20 -3.78 2.76 0.11
N CYS A 21 -3.21 3.13 -1.05
CA CYS A 21 -2.47 4.39 -1.20
C CYS A 21 -3.34 5.59 -0.82
N SER A 22 -4.59 5.64 -1.31
CA SER A 22 -5.54 6.71 -0.98
C SER A 22 -5.88 6.77 0.50
N MET A 23 -5.99 5.62 1.18
CA MET A 23 -6.21 5.57 2.63
C MET A 23 -4.99 6.09 3.41
N LEU A 24 -3.78 5.70 3.01
CA LEU A 24 -2.53 6.18 3.62
C LEU A 24 -2.38 7.70 3.47
N ASP A 25 -2.73 8.25 2.31
CA ASP A 25 -2.67 9.68 2.06
C ASP A 25 -3.72 10.46 2.86
N LYS A 26 -4.92 9.91 3.03
CA LYS A 26 -5.95 10.49 3.91
C LYS A 26 -5.49 10.52 5.38
N LEU A 27 -4.86 9.45 5.86
CA LEU A 27 -4.34 9.38 7.23
C LEU A 27 -3.15 10.33 7.45
N ALA A 28 -2.30 10.51 6.43
CA ALA A 28 -1.21 11.48 6.45
C ALA A 28 -1.72 12.92 6.46
N LYS A 29 -2.77 13.24 5.70
CA LYS A 29 -3.41 14.57 5.68
C LYS A 29 -4.06 14.91 7.02
N LYS A 30 -4.59 13.91 7.74
CA LYS A 30 -5.15 14.06 9.09
C LYS A 30 -4.08 14.08 10.20
N HIS A 31 -2.79 14.10 9.86
CA HIS A 31 -1.66 14.07 10.81
C HIS A 31 -1.61 12.83 11.73
N ILE A 32 -2.37 11.76 11.43
CA ILE A 32 -2.34 10.50 12.19
C ILE A 32 -1.04 9.75 11.92
N ILE A 33 -0.50 9.86 10.70
CA ILE A 33 0.76 9.24 10.29
C ILE A 33 1.64 10.33 9.66
N HIS A 34 2.92 10.35 9.99
CA HIS A 34 3.88 11.26 9.37
C HIS A 34 3.97 11.03 7.84
N LYS A 35 4.11 12.10 7.05
CA LYS A 35 4.20 12.05 5.57
C LYS A 35 5.27 11.06 5.09
N ASN A 36 6.45 11.10 5.72
CA ASN A 36 7.56 10.17 5.42
C ASN A 36 7.18 8.72 5.73
N LYS A 37 6.40 8.46 6.79
CA LYS A 37 5.97 7.10 7.13
C LYS A 37 4.90 6.59 6.16
N ALA A 38 3.97 7.44 5.70
CA ALA A 38 3.05 7.09 4.62
C ALA A 38 3.79 6.78 3.32
N GLY A 39 4.81 7.58 2.96
CA GLY A 39 5.69 7.32 1.81
C GLY A 39 6.45 6.00 1.92
N ASN A 40 7.04 5.71 3.08
CA ASN A 40 7.74 4.46 3.34
C ASN A 40 6.83 3.23 3.23
N LEU A 41 5.59 3.33 3.72
CA LEU A 41 4.59 2.27 3.61
C LEU A 41 4.18 2.04 2.15
N LYS A 42 3.93 3.11 1.38
CA LYS A 42 3.64 3.01 -0.05
C LYS A 42 4.76 2.34 -0.84
N SER A 43 6.01 2.73 -0.60
CA SER A 43 7.18 2.13 -1.26
C SER A 43 7.31 0.63 -0.94
N LYS A 44 7.13 0.23 0.32
CA LYS A 44 7.18 -1.19 0.72
C LYS A 44 6.08 -2.02 0.06
N LEU A 45 4.86 -1.48 -0.01
CA LEU A 45 3.73 -2.17 -0.66
C LEU A 45 3.95 -2.27 -2.18
N ALA A 46 4.44 -1.21 -2.83
CA ALA A 46 4.74 -1.23 -4.26
C ALA A 46 5.77 -2.31 -4.61
N LYS A 47 6.85 -2.44 -3.80
CA LYS A 47 7.85 -3.50 -3.97
C LYS A 47 7.25 -4.90 -3.86
N HIS A 48 6.30 -5.09 -2.94
CA HIS A 48 5.63 -6.38 -2.76
C HIS A 48 4.74 -6.73 -3.96
N VAL A 49 3.91 -5.79 -4.44
CA VAL A 49 3.09 -5.98 -5.64
C VAL A 49 3.96 -6.27 -6.86
N ASN A 50 5.07 -5.54 -7.03
CA ASN A 50 6.01 -5.79 -8.12
C ASN A 50 6.71 -7.15 -8.00
N SER A 51 6.97 -7.64 -6.78
CA SER A 51 7.56 -8.97 -6.58
C SER A 51 6.58 -10.11 -6.87
N LEU A 52 5.28 -9.86 -6.75
CA LEU A 52 4.21 -10.81 -7.12
C LEU A 52 3.92 -10.83 -8.63
N ALA A 53 4.47 -9.87 -9.39
CA ALA A 53 4.28 -9.78 -10.83
C ALA A 53 5.34 -10.52 -11.66
N LYS A 54 6.04 -11.50 -11.05
CA LYS A 54 7.15 -12.25 -11.66
C LYS A 54 6.76 -13.70 -11.93
#